data_AF-A0A1R1C5D7-F1
#
_entry.id   AF-A0A1R1C5D7-F1
#
_cell.length_a   1.000
_cell.length_b   1.000
_cell.length_c   1.000
_cell.angle_alpha   90.00
_cell.angle_beta   90.00
_cell.angle_gamma   90.00
#
_symmetry.space_group_name_H-M   'P 1'
#
loop_
_entity.id
_entity.type
_entity.pdbx_description
1 polymer ?
#
loop_
_entity_poly.entity_id
_entity_poly.type
_entity_poly.pdbx_seq_one_letter_code
_entity_poly.pdbx_strand_id
1 'polypeptide(L)'
;MAKDNWGLGDTVRPADMNEIGSEINQLRTDVDNIEIPDGTTTQKGIVQSSNSTTGTSQTLVATEKAVGDALVQAKAYVDQENLWGAL
;
A
#
# COMPACT_ATOMS: atom_id res chain seq x y z
N MET A 1 -4.72 30.64 -10.67
CA MET A 1 -5.37 29.39 -11.08
C MET A 1 -5.97 29.59 -12.45
N ALA A 2 -5.96 28.59 -13.32
CA ALA A 2 -6.56 28.69 -14.64
C ALA A 2 -8.06 28.96 -14.49
N LYS A 3 -8.60 29.72 -15.44
CA LYS A 3 -10.02 30.05 -15.44
C LYS A 3 -10.88 28.78 -15.52
N ASP A 4 -11.79 28.64 -14.57
CA ASP A 4 -12.73 27.51 -14.43
C ASP A 4 -14.18 27.88 -14.80
N ASN A 5 -14.54 29.17 -14.69
CA ASN A 5 -15.87 29.68 -15.02
C ASN A 5 -15.93 30.30 -16.42
N TRP A 6 -16.00 29.46 -17.46
CA TRP A 6 -16.12 29.89 -18.87
C TRP A 6 -17.58 30.17 -19.27
N GLY A 7 -17.80 31.28 -19.96
CA GLY A 7 -19.09 31.67 -20.55
C GLY A 7 -19.11 31.50 -22.08
N LEU A 8 -20.32 31.44 -22.65
CA LEU A 8 -20.55 31.27 -24.09
C LEU A 8 -19.97 32.39 -24.97
N GLY A 9 -19.68 33.56 -24.40
CA GLY A 9 -19.06 34.70 -25.10
C GLY A 9 -17.55 34.80 -24.93
N ASP A 10 -16.94 33.91 -24.15
CA ASP A 10 -15.50 33.97 -23.89
C ASP A 10 -14.70 33.42 -25.06
N THR A 11 -13.55 34.04 -25.33
CA THR A 11 -12.56 33.54 -26.28
C THR A 11 -11.30 33.18 -25.53
N VAL A 12 -10.70 32.03 -25.86
CA VAL A 12 -9.45 31.58 -25.27
C VAL A 12 -8.31 32.52 -25.68
N ARG A 13 -7.60 33.05 -24.69
CA ARG A 13 -6.42 33.90 -24.89
C ARG A 13 -5.16 33.09 -24.56
N PRO A 14 -3.99 33.47 -25.09
CA PRO A 14 -2.73 32.82 -24.76
C PRO A 14 -2.42 32.76 -23.26
N ALA A 15 -2.81 33.79 -22.50
CA ALA A 15 -2.66 33.81 -21.04
C ALA A 15 -3.41 32.65 -20.36
N ASP A 16 -4.62 32.35 -20.81
CA ASP A 16 -5.43 31.28 -20.25
C ASP A 16 -4.73 29.91 -20.47
N MET A 17 -4.07 29.71 -21.62
CA MET A 17 -3.27 28.51 -21.89
C MET A 17 -1.99 28.42 -21.04
N ASN A 18 -1.33 29.56 -20.81
CA ASN A 18 -0.14 29.62 -19.95
C ASN A 18 -0.48 29.29 -18.48
N GLU A 19 -1.61 29.79 -17.98
CA GLU A 19 -2.10 29.47 -16.64
C GLU A 19 -2.39 27.98 -16.50
N ILE A 20 -3.08 27.37 -17.46
CA ILE A 20 -3.29 25.91 -17.50
C ILE A 20 -1.95 25.16 -17.49
N GLY A 21 -0.99 25.58 -18.30
CA GLY A 21 0.34 24.96 -18.34
C GLY A 21 1.08 25.03 -17.00
N SER A 22 0.99 26.19 -16.33
CA SER A 22 1.55 26.36 -14.98
C SER A 22 0.89 25.45 -13.96
N GLU A 23 -0.44 25.34 -13.99
CA GLU A 23 -1.17 24.47 -13.08
C GLU A 23 -0.88 23.00 -13.32
N ILE A 24 -0.78 22.55 -14.57
CA ILE A 24 -0.41 21.17 -14.89
C ILE A 24 0.98 20.85 -14.33
N ASN A 25 1.92 21.78 -14.42
CA ASN A 25 3.24 21.60 -13.85
C ASN A 25 3.18 21.51 -12.32
N GLN A 26 2.37 22.36 -11.67
CA GLN A 26 2.16 22.28 -10.23
C GLN A 26 1.50 20.96 -9.82
N LEU A 27 0.45 20.52 -10.51
CA LEU A 27 -0.22 19.24 -10.26
C LEU A 27 0.72 18.05 -10.44
N ARG A 28 1.61 18.09 -11.44
CA ARG A 28 2.65 17.06 -11.60
C ARG A 28 3.52 17.01 -10.35
N THR A 29 4.01 18.16 -9.89
CA THR A 29 4.79 18.26 -8.66
C THR A 29 4.00 17.79 -7.44
N ASP A 30 2.73 18.15 -7.32
CA ASP A 30 1.89 17.75 -6.20
C ASP A 30 1.66 16.23 -6.18
N VAL A 31 1.41 15.62 -7.34
CA VAL A 31 1.25 14.16 -7.51
C VAL A 31 2.56 13.42 -7.22
N ASP A 32 3.69 13.92 -7.71
CA ASP A 32 5.01 13.34 -7.45
C ASP A 32 5.37 13.39 -5.96
N ASN A 33 4.86 14.39 -5.22
CA ASN A 33 5.07 14.57 -3.79
C ASN A 33 3.96 13.94 -2.92
N ILE A 34 3.08 13.11 -3.47
CA ILE A 34 2.15 12.34 -2.63
C ILE A 34 2.96 11.29 -1.85
N GLU A 35 3.13 11.53 -0.56
CA GLU A 35 3.76 10.58 0.37
C GLU A 35 2.69 9.74 1.09
N ILE A 36 2.87 8.42 1.07
CA ILE A 36 2.05 7.48 1.84
C ILE A 36 2.96 6.81 2.87
N PRO A 37 2.69 6.94 4.18
CA PRO A 37 3.54 6.34 5.20
C PRO A 37 3.42 4.81 5.19
N ASP A 38 4.40 4.16 5.81
CA ASP A 38 4.32 2.74 6.10
C ASP A 38 3.18 2.44 7.07
N GLY A 39 2.55 1.28 6.88
CA GLY A 39 1.50 0.80 7.77
C GLY A 39 2.09 0.32 9.10
N THR A 40 1.44 0.71 10.20
CA THR A 40 1.72 0.22 11.55
C THR A 40 0.42 -0.29 12.18
N THR A 41 0.49 -0.81 13.41
CA THR A 41 -0.71 -1.25 14.14
C THR A 41 -1.63 -0.10 14.54
N THR A 42 -1.14 1.14 14.55
CA THR A 42 -1.90 2.35 14.92
C THR A 42 -2.04 3.36 13.79
N GLN A 43 -1.30 3.20 12.69
CA GLN A 43 -1.31 4.08 11.54
C GLN A 43 -1.58 3.29 10.26
N LYS A 44 -2.58 3.71 9.48
CA LYS A 44 -2.82 3.15 8.15
C LYS A 44 -1.68 3.54 7.20
N GLY A 45 -1.29 2.63 6.32
CA GLY A 45 -0.21 2.84 5.38
C GLY A 45 0.03 1.62 4.48
N ILE A 46 1.11 1.65 3.70
CA ILE A 46 1.51 0.54 2.83
C ILE A 46 2.35 -0.45 3.65
N VAL A 47 2.15 -1.75 3.42
CA VAL A 47 2.95 -2.81 4.06
C VAL A 47 3.43 -3.80 2.99
N GLN A 48 4.59 -4.41 3.23
CA GLN A 48 5.05 -5.54 2.42
C GLN A 48 4.60 -6.87 3.05
N SER A 49 4.48 -7.89 2.22
CA SER A 49 4.10 -9.23 2.65
C SER A 49 5.29 -10.19 2.73
N SER A 50 5.22 -11.16 3.63
CA SER A 50 6.22 -12.23 3.76
C SER A 50 5.57 -13.61 3.79
N ASN A 51 6.22 -14.56 3.13
CA ASN A 51 5.87 -15.98 3.16
C ASN A 51 6.65 -16.78 4.23
N SER A 52 7.50 -16.14 5.04
CA SER A 52 8.26 -16.83 6.10
C SER A 52 7.33 -17.31 7.21
N THR A 53 7.53 -18.54 7.69
CA THR A 53 6.80 -19.12 8.83
C THR A 53 7.52 -18.94 10.17
N THR A 54 8.72 -18.35 10.17
CA THR A 54 9.57 -18.18 11.37
C THR A 54 10.06 -16.75 11.57
N GLY A 55 9.54 -15.80 10.78
CA GLY A 55 9.95 -14.41 10.84
C GLY A 55 9.52 -13.71 12.14
N THR A 56 10.30 -12.71 12.56
CA THR A 56 10.03 -11.85 13.73
C THR A 56 9.80 -10.38 13.34
N SER A 57 9.63 -10.09 12.05
CA SER A 57 9.44 -8.72 11.56
C SER A 57 8.14 -8.12 12.10
N GLN A 58 8.20 -6.84 12.47
CA GLN A 58 7.04 -6.02 12.84
C GLN A 58 6.58 -5.09 11.70
N THR A 59 7.28 -5.10 10.56
CA THR A 59 6.98 -4.25 9.39
C THR A 59 6.38 -5.02 8.21
N LEU A 60 6.39 -6.36 8.28
CA LEU A 60 5.85 -7.24 7.25
C LEU A 60 4.57 -7.89 7.73
N VAL A 61 3.59 -8.05 6.84
CA VAL A 61 2.39 -8.84 7.11
C VAL A 61 2.57 -10.28 6.63
N ALA A 62 2.06 -11.24 7.40
CA ALA A 62 2.02 -12.63 6.97
C ALA A 62 0.97 -12.83 5.87
N THR A 63 1.28 -13.65 4.87
CA THR A 63 0.30 -14.09 3.86
C THR A 63 -0.54 -15.26 4.40
N GLU A 64 -1.72 -15.49 3.81
CA GLU A 64 -2.54 -16.68 4.11
C GLU A 64 -1.75 -17.98 3.90
N LYS A 65 -0.84 -18.01 2.91
CA LYS A 65 0.07 -19.13 2.67
C LYS A 65 0.99 -19.38 3.86
N ALA A 66 1.67 -18.34 4.38
CA ALA A 66 2.56 -18.49 5.54
C ALA A 66 1.79 -18.98 6.77
N VAL A 67 0.58 -18.45 6.99
CA VAL A 67 -0.29 -18.89 8.10
C VAL A 67 -0.69 -20.36 7.93
N GLY A 68 -1.06 -20.77 6.71
CA GLY A 68 -1.39 -22.17 6.41
C GLY A 68 -0.21 -23.12 6.60
N ASP A 69 0.98 -22.76 6.11
CA ASP A 69 2.18 -23.58 6.24
C ASP A 69 2.62 -23.74 7.70
N ALA A 70 2.54 -22.66 8.50
CA ALA A 70 2.83 -22.70 9.93
C ALA A 70 1.84 -23.61 10.68
N LEU A 71 0.55 -23.57 10.32
CA LEU A 71 -0.45 -24.47 10.88
C LEU A 71 -0.18 -25.95 10.55
N VAL A 72 0.23 -26.25 9.31
CA VAL A 72 0.62 -27.61 8.91
C VAL A 72 1.83 -28.09 9.71
N GLN A 73 2.87 -27.25 9.85
CA GLN A 73 4.04 -27.58 10.65
C GLN A 73 3.66 -27.85 12.12
N ALA A 74 2.83 -27.00 12.73
CA ALA A 74 2.37 -27.17 14.10
C ALA A 74 1.61 -28.49 14.32
N LYS A 75 0.73 -28.87 13.39
CA LYS A 75 0.01 -30.15 13.45
C LYS A 75 0.96 -31.35 13.41
N ALA A 76 1.98 -31.29 12.55
CA ALA A 76 2.97 -32.37 12.46
C ALA A 76 3.71 -32.61 13.79
N TYR A 77 4.01 -31.55 14.55
CA TYR A 77 4.62 -31.69 15.88
C TYR A 77 3.68 -32.37 16.89
N VAL A 78 2.40 -32.01 16.92
CA VAL A 78 1.40 -32.63 17.81
C VAL A 78 1.19 -34.10 17.46
N ASP A 79 1.09 -34.41 16.16
CA ASP A 79 0.93 -35.79 15.69
C ASP A 79 2.15 -36.64 16.08
N GLN A 80 3.36 -36.09 16.01
CA GLN A 80 4.57 -36.75 16.51
C GLN A 80 4.46 -37.04 18.01
N GLU A 81 4.12 -36.06 18.85
CA GLU A 81 4.00 -36.25 20.31
C GLU A 81 2.99 -37.36 20.66
N ASN A 82 1.85 -37.41 19.97
CA ASN A 82 0.84 -38.45 20.14
C ASN A 82 1.34 -39.85 19.75
N LEU A 83 2.26 -39.96 18.78
CA LEU A 83 2.88 -41.23 18.38
C LEU A 83 3.88 -41.74 19.44
N TRP A 84 4.62 -40.84 20.10
CA TRP A 84 5.59 -41.22 21.14
C TRP A 84 4.92 -41.47 22.50
N GLY A 85 3.81 -40.80 22.81
CA GLY A 85 3.05 -41.01 24.05
C GLY A 85 2.14 -42.26 24.06
N ALA A 86 2.01 -42.95 22.92
CA ALA A 86 1.22 -44.17 22.75
C ALA A 86 2.04 -45.47 22.83
N LEU A 87 3.37 -45.37 23.01
CA LEU A 87 4.31 -46.49 23.22
C LEU A 87 4.69 -46.60 24.70
#